data_AF-A0A8W8NPU6-F1
#
_entry.id   AF-A0A8W8NPU6-F1
#
_cell.length_a   1.000
_cell.length_b   1.000
_cell.length_c   1.000
_cell.angle_alpha   90.00
_cell.angle_beta   90.00
_cell.angle_gamma   90.00
#
_symmetry.space_group_name_H-M   'P 1'
#
loop_
_entity.id
_entity.type
_entity.pdbx_description
1 polymer ?
#
loop_
_entity_poly.entity_id
_entity_poly.type
_entity_poly.pdbx_seq_one_letter_code
_entity_poly.pdbx_strand_id
1 'polypeptide(L)'
;MLDRGSRKRLQKVQPHGPLVSRADSVKKPNLKYCNEYSQVCQQGFCTGSLCLKVGTPENGTSPGVWEECFVTLPGDLTVQQKEQLCYLACKKNDTNAVCYATNQNLDSSNALYALLQDVNQRKQSSGGIKLAAGSPCNNYQGYCDVFSRCRGVDNEGPLQRLKNLIFNEKTLANIKNWIIVPARLQQCPSDDSAIVTSVPVLNILPPM
;
A
#
# COMPACT_ATOMS: atom_id res chain seq x y z
N MET A 1 34.68 39.83 16.02
CA MET A 1 35.30 38.53 15.69
C MET A 1 34.33 37.77 14.81
N LEU A 2 34.84 37.31 13.66
CA LEU A 2 34.09 37.04 12.42
C LEU A 2 33.27 35.74 12.41
N ASP A 3 32.17 35.85 11.68
CA ASP A 3 31.16 34.87 11.29
C ASP A 3 31.76 33.61 10.64
N ARG A 4 31.39 32.41 11.13
CA ARG A 4 31.79 31.11 10.54
C ARG A 4 30.75 30.69 9.50
N GLY A 5 30.95 31.15 8.27
CA GLY A 5 30.19 30.75 7.09
C GLY A 5 30.27 29.24 6.81
N SER A 6 29.09 28.62 6.72
CA SER A 6 28.86 27.25 6.24
C SER A 6 29.31 27.11 4.79
N ARG A 7 30.41 26.37 4.55
CA ARG A 7 30.85 25.96 3.22
C ARG A 7 29.88 24.91 2.66
N LYS A 8 28.96 25.33 1.79
CA LYS A 8 28.23 24.40 0.91
C LYS A 8 29.22 23.77 -0.07
N ARG A 9 29.40 22.45 0.03
CA ARG A 9 30.22 21.64 -0.89
C ARG A 9 29.54 21.65 -2.26
N LEU A 10 30.14 22.29 -3.24
CA LEU A 10 29.73 22.22 -4.65
C LEU A 10 29.69 20.75 -5.08
N GLN A 11 28.50 20.26 -5.41
CA GLN A 11 28.30 18.93 -5.95
C GLN A 11 28.73 18.97 -7.41
N LYS A 12 29.86 18.34 -7.72
CA LYS A 12 30.43 18.25 -9.07
C LYS A 12 29.45 17.44 -9.92
N VAL A 13 28.73 18.11 -10.83
CA VAL A 13 27.89 17.46 -11.84
C VAL A 13 28.82 16.67 -12.75
N GLN A 14 28.74 15.33 -12.70
CA GLN A 14 29.47 14.45 -13.60
C GLN A 14 28.70 14.34 -14.92
N PRO A 15 29.39 14.32 -16.08
CA PRO A 15 28.75 14.20 -17.38
C PRO A 15 28.07 12.84 -17.52
N HIS A 16 26.91 12.83 -18.18
CA HIS A 16 26.10 11.66 -18.47
C HIS A 16 26.91 10.64 -19.30
N GLY A 17 27.49 9.65 -18.62
CA GLY A 17 28.00 8.42 -19.24
C GLY A 17 26.84 7.48 -19.62
N PRO A 18 27.11 6.44 -20.44
CA PRO A 18 26.09 5.48 -20.85
C PRO A 18 25.44 4.84 -19.62
N LEU A 19 24.15 4.52 -19.72
CA LEU A 19 23.34 3.91 -18.65
C LEU A 19 23.95 2.57 -18.22
N VAL A 20 24.84 2.63 -17.22
CA VAL A 20 25.28 1.45 -16.48
C VAL A 20 24.06 0.96 -15.71
N SER A 21 23.46 -0.14 -16.15
CA SER A 21 22.53 -0.88 -15.32
C SER A 21 23.25 -1.19 -14.00
N ARG A 22 22.68 -0.73 -12.88
CA ARG A 22 23.22 -1.07 -11.56
C ARG A 22 23.28 -2.59 -11.46
N ALA A 23 24.42 -3.13 -11.06
CA ALA A 23 24.58 -4.56 -10.82
C ALA A 23 23.46 -5.05 -9.89
N ASP A 24 22.86 -6.18 -10.25
CA ASP A 24 21.79 -6.78 -9.45
C ASP A 24 22.29 -7.08 -8.04
N SER A 25 21.51 -6.66 -7.05
CA SER A 25 21.85 -6.90 -5.65
C SER A 25 21.79 -8.40 -5.33
N VAL A 26 22.81 -8.90 -4.62
CA VAL A 26 22.86 -10.31 -4.19
C VAL A 26 21.66 -10.63 -3.30
N LYS A 27 20.89 -11.64 -3.69
CA LYS A 27 19.68 -12.07 -2.98
C LYS A 27 20.03 -12.60 -1.58
N LYS A 28 19.29 -12.14 -0.57
CA LYS A 28 19.38 -12.67 0.80
C LYS A 28 18.74 -14.07 0.88
N PRO A 29 19.21 -14.96 1.78
CA PRO A 29 18.63 -16.29 1.94
C PRO A 29 17.19 -16.21 2.44
N ASN A 30 16.42 -17.25 2.11
CA ASN A 30 15.04 -17.40 2.60
C ASN A 30 15.01 -17.45 4.14
N LEU A 31 13.87 -17.07 4.71
CA LEU A 31 13.63 -17.06 6.15
C LEU A 31 14.57 -16.14 6.95
N LYS A 32 15.38 -15.30 6.30
CA LYS A 32 16.12 -14.26 7.02
C LYS A 32 15.16 -13.20 7.56
N TYR A 33 15.26 -12.86 8.85
CA TYR A 33 14.45 -11.79 9.45
C TYR A 33 14.64 -10.46 8.72
N CYS A 34 13.55 -9.73 8.54
CA CYS A 34 13.53 -8.38 7.99
C CYS A 34 12.32 -7.59 8.56
N ASN A 35 12.24 -6.29 8.24
CA ASN A 35 11.19 -5.40 8.74
C ASN A 35 10.95 -5.50 10.26
N GLU A 36 12.00 -5.26 11.05
CA GLU A 36 11.98 -5.36 12.51
C GLU A 36 11.45 -6.69 13.08
N TYR A 37 11.80 -7.79 12.39
CA TYR A 37 11.44 -9.18 12.72
C TYR A 37 9.96 -9.52 12.50
N SER A 38 9.14 -8.62 11.96
CA SER A 38 7.76 -8.93 11.58
C SER A 38 7.66 -9.79 10.32
N GLN A 39 8.69 -9.74 9.47
CA GLN A 39 8.75 -10.42 8.19
C GLN A 39 10.02 -11.24 8.01
N VAL A 40 10.00 -12.08 6.99
CA VAL A 40 11.12 -12.88 6.55
C VAL A 40 11.33 -12.79 5.04
N CYS A 41 12.58 -12.98 4.62
CA CYS A 41 12.90 -12.98 3.21
C CYS A 41 12.33 -14.22 2.49
N GLN A 42 11.76 -14.01 1.32
CA GLN A 42 11.38 -15.03 0.35
C GLN A 42 11.98 -14.66 -1.00
N GLN A 43 12.84 -15.52 -1.54
CA GLN A 43 13.51 -15.34 -2.83
C GLN A 43 14.27 -14.00 -2.96
N GLY A 44 14.78 -13.49 -1.83
CA GLY A 44 15.49 -12.21 -1.75
C GLY A 44 14.61 -10.99 -1.44
N PHE A 45 13.29 -11.13 -1.40
CA PHE A 45 12.34 -10.05 -1.08
C PHE A 45 11.83 -10.17 0.36
N CYS A 46 11.67 -9.04 1.06
CA CYS A 46 11.11 -9.01 2.42
C CYS A 46 9.57 -9.01 2.35
N THR A 47 8.99 -10.16 2.07
CA THR A 47 7.53 -10.30 1.85
C THR A 47 6.88 -11.37 2.71
N GLY A 48 7.63 -12.39 3.14
CA GLY A 48 7.09 -13.47 3.96
C GLY A 48 6.77 -13.00 5.37
N SER A 49 5.76 -13.60 6.00
CA SER A 49 5.45 -13.31 7.40
C SER A 49 6.40 -14.06 8.34
N LEU A 50 6.60 -13.53 9.56
CA LEU A 50 7.33 -14.26 10.60
C LEU A 50 6.70 -15.61 10.92
N CYS A 51 5.39 -15.80 10.69
CA CYS A 51 4.70 -17.06 10.93
C CYS A 51 5.33 -18.24 10.18
N LEU A 52 5.96 -17.99 9.03
CA LEU A 52 6.69 -19.01 8.27
C LEU A 52 7.90 -19.59 9.00
N LYS A 53 8.37 -18.96 10.08
CA LYS A 53 9.42 -19.49 10.96
C LYS A 53 8.90 -20.42 12.05
N VAL A 54 7.58 -20.49 12.27
CA VAL A 54 7.03 -21.34 13.32
C VAL A 54 7.18 -22.81 12.92
N GLY A 55 7.94 -23.57 13.70
CA GLY A 55 8.21 -24.98 13.42
C GLY A 55 9.19 -25.22 12.26
N THR A 56 9.99 -24.23 11.87
CA THR A 56 11.06 -24.46 10.89
C THR A 56 12.17 -25.32 11.50
N PRO A 57 12.78 -26.24 10.71
CA PRO A 57 13.95 -26.98 11.16
C PRO A 57 15.11 -26.02 11.48
N GLU A 58 16.03 -26.44 12.35
CA GLU A 58 17.11 -25.60 12.91
C GLU A 58 17.97 -24.89 11.84
N ASN A 59 18.13 -25.54 10.67
CA ASN A 59 18.90 -25.00 9.55
C ASN A 59 18.17 -23.91 8.74
N GLY A 60 16.89 -23.63 9.04
CA GLY A 60 16.10 -22.59 8.39
C GLY A 60 15.97 -22.76 6.87
N THR A 61 16.07 -24.00 6.38
CA THR A 61 16.13 -24.31 4.95
C THR A 61 14.76 -24.31 4.29
N SER A 62 13.69 -24.56 5.07
CA SER A 62 12.32 -24.68 4.58
C SER A 62 11.35 -23.93 5.51
N PRO A 63 10.30 -23.29 4.96
CA PRO A 63 9.25 -22.66 5.75
C PRO A 63 8.46 -23.69 6.57
N GLY A 64 7.95 -23.24 7.71
CA GLY A 64 7.05 -24.01 8.55
C GLY A 64 5.65 -24.08 7.97
N VAL A 65 4.75 -24.76 8.69
CA VAL A 65 3.36 -25.01 8.26
C VAL A 65 2.39 -23.92 8.74
N TRP A 66 2.90 -22.78 9.19
CA TRP A 66 2.10 -21.69 9.73
C TRP A 66 2.02 -20.53 8.74
N GLU A 67 0.90 -19.84 8.76
CA GLU A 67 0.63 -18.68 7.93
C GLU A 67 0.18 -17.48 8.76
N GLU A 68 0.29 -16.29 8.16
CA GLU A 68 -0.25 -15.06 8.76
C GLU A 68 -1.77 -15.07 8.68
N CYS A 69 -2.42 -14.56 9.72
CA CYS A 69 -3.87 -14.44 9.80
C CYS A 69 -4.26 -13.12 10.46
N PHE A 70 -5.55 -12.77 10.37
CA PHE A 70 -6.09 -11.58 11.01
C PHE A 70 -6.98 -11.98 12.18
N VAL A 71 -6.72 -11.40 13.35
CA VAL A 71 -7.70 -11.41 14.43
C VAL A 71 -8.89 -10.54 14.01
N THR A 72 -10.09 -10.99 14.32
CA THR A 72 -11.34 -10.29 14.01
C THR A 72 -12.14 -10.05 15.27
N LEU A 73 -12.61 -8.81 15.45
CA LEU A 73 -13.50 -8.45 16.56
C LEU A 73 -14.73 -7.71 16.01
N PRO A 74 -15.95 -8.14 16.39
CA PRO A 74 -17.18 -7.47 15.96
C PRO A 74 -17.49 -6.25 16.83
N GLY A 75 -18.25 -5.30 16.27
CA GLY A 75 -18.86 -4.19 17.01
C GLY A 75 -17.96 -2.96 17.20
N ASP A 76 -18.39 -2.06 18.09
CA ASP A 76 -17.59 -0.88 18.46
C ASP A 76 -16.50 -1.29 19.45
N LEU A 77 -15.26 -1.07 19.04
CA LEU A 77 -14.07 -1.56 19.73
C LEU A 77 -13.46 -0.47 20.61
N THR A 78 -13.09 -0.85 21.83
CA THR A 78 -12.28 -0.02 22.71
C THR A 78 -10.91 0.28 22.09
N VAL A 79 -10.19 1.25 22.66
CA VAL A 79 -8.82 1.57 22.21
C VAL A 79 -7.92 0.34 22.31
N GLN A 80 -8.02 -0.42 23.39
CA GLN A 80 -7.22 -1.62 23.63
C GLN A 80 -7.54 -2.72 22.61
N GLN A 81 -8.82 -2.92 22.30
CA GLN A 81 -9.25 -3.89 21.28
C GLN A 81 -8.79 -3.48 19.88
N LYS A 82 -8.82 -2.18 19.54
CA LYS A 82 -8.27 -1.66 18.28
C LYS A 82 -6.76 -1.87 18.19
N GLU A 83 -6.05 -1.79 19.30
CA GLU A 83 -4.61 -2.07 19.36
C GLU A 83 -4.31 -3.56 19.19
N GLN A 84 -5.13 -4.45 19.78
CA GLN A 84 -4.98 -5.90 19.64
C GLN A 84 -5.04 -6.38 18.18
N LEU A 85 -5.86 -5.75 17.34
CA LEU A 85 -6.01 -6.07 15.92
C LEU A 85 -4.78 -5.72 15.07
N CYS A 86 -3.82 -4.97 15.62
CA CYS A 86 -2.61 -4.52 14.93
C CYS A 86 -1.34 -5.23 15.40
N TYR A 87 -1.48 -6.38 16.04
CA TYR A 87 -0.38 -7.30 16.28
C TYR A 87 -0.36 -8.38 15.22
N LEU A 88 0.84 -8.78 14.82
CA LEU A 88 1.04 -9.92 13.94
C LEU A 88 0.39 -11.15 14.58
N ALA A 89 -0.38 -11.89 13.80
CA ALA A 89 -1.02 -13.11 14.24
C ALA A 89 -0.73 -14.27 13.28
N CYS A 90 -0.61 -15.46 13.84
CA CYS A 90 -0.27 -16.66 13.11
C CYS A 90 -1.29 -17.76 13.39
N LYS A 91 -1.57 -18.57 12.39
CA LYS A 91 -2.31 -19.82 12.56
C LYS A 91 -1.58 -20.93 11.82
N LYS A 92 -1.82 -22.17 12.23
CA LYS A 92 -1.41 -23.32 11.46
C LYS A 92 -2.20 -23.35 10.14
N ASN A 93 -1.60 -23.82 9.07
CA ASN A 93 -2.24 -23.96 7.76
C ASN A 93 -3.20 -25.17 7.73
N ASP A 94 -4.20 -25.12 8.61
CA ASP A 94 -5.31 -26.08 8.71
C ASP A 94 -6.63 -25.29 8.69
N THR A 95 -7.69 -25.87 8.12
CA THR A 95 -8.98 -25.18 7.90
C THR A 95 -9.64 -24.65 9.18
N ASN A 96 -9.46 -25.32 10.32
CA ASN A 96 -10.05 -24.94 11.60
C ASN A 96 -9.02 -24.44 12.62
N ALA A 97 -7.84 -24.00 12.15
CA ALA A 97 -6.79 -23.51 13.04
C ALA A 97 -7.19 -22.16 13.66
N VAL A 98 -6.94 -22.04 14.97
CA VAL A 98 -7.13 -20.78 15.70
C VAL A 98 -6.02 -19.79 15.31
N CYS A 99 -6.41 -18.53 15.11
CA CYS A 99 -5.48 -17.42 14.87
C CYS A 99 -4.98 -16.85 16.19
N TYR A 100 -3.67 -16.96 16.43
CA TYR A 100 -3.01 -16.52 17.65
C TYR A 100 -2.25 -15.22 17.40
N ALA A 101 -2.63 -14.14 18.11
CA ALA A 101 -1.87 -12.89 18.06
C ALA A 101 -0.61 -12.97 18.92
N THR A 102 0.46 -12.30 18.49
CA THR A 102 1.74 -12.26 19.22
C THR A 102 1.67 -11.52 20.55
N ASN A 103 0.63 -10.70 20.80
CA ASN A 103 0.42 -10.07 22.11
C ASN A 103 -0.54 -10.84 23.02
N GLN A 104 -1.08 -11.98 22.57
CA GLN A 104 -1.91 -12.84 23.40
C GLN A 104 -1.06 -13.53 24.47
N ASN A 105 -1.67 -13.88 25.60
CA ASN A 105 -1.08 -14.82 26.54
C ASN A 105 -1.12 -16.24 25.94
N LEU A 106 -0.01 -16.66 25.33
CA LEU A 106 0.14 -17.97 24.70
C LEU A 106 0.70 -18.99 25.70
N ASP A 107 0.17 -20.21 25.66
CA ASP A 107 0.71 -21.33 26.43
C ASP A 107 2.13 -21.68 25.94
N SER A 108 2.98 -22.13 26.87
CA SER A 108 4.32 -22.66 26.59
C SER A 108 4.36 -23.78 25.55
N SER A 109 3.27 -24.53 25.40
CA SER A 109 3.08 -25.58 24.39
C SER A 109 2.80 -25.04 22.99
N ASN A 110 2.47 -23.75 22.83
CA ASN A 110 2.22 -23.15 21.54
C ASN A 110 3.54 -22.85 20.81
N ALA A 111 3.71 -23.38 19.60
CA ALA A 111 4.93 -23.17 18.82
C ALA A 111 5.24 -21.69 18.52
N LEU A 112 4.21 -20.83 18.44
CA LEU A 112 4.39 -19.39 18.28
C LEU A 112 5.03 -18.75 19.52
N TYR A 113 4.76 -19.28 20.73
CA TYR A 113 5.34 -18.78 21.97
C TYR A 113 6.87 -18.88 21.95
N ALA A 114 7.42 -20.04 21.59
CA ALA A 114 8.87 -20.25 21.51
C ALA A 114 9.55 -19.30 20.51
N LEU A 115 8.95 -19.10 19.34
CA LEU A 115 9.47 -18.16 18.33
C LEU A 115 9.42 -16.71 18.83
N LEU A 116 8.33 -16.32 19.50
CA LEU A 116 8.20 -14.97 20.04
C LEU A 116 9.25 -14.69 21.12
N GLN A 117 9.61 -15.67 21.95
CA GLN A 117 10.69 -15.52 22.93
C GLN A 117 12.05 -15.31 22.26
N ASP A 118 12.38 -16.07 21.20
CA ASP A 118 13.61 -15.87 20.41
C ASP A 118 13.66 -14.46 19.81
N VAL A 119 12.55 -14.01 19.21
CA VAL A 119 12.47 -12.66 18.62
C VAL A 119 12.61 -11.58 19.69
N ASN A 120 11.93 -11.70 20.82
CA ASN A 120 12.00 -10.74 21.91
C ASN A 120 13.41 -10.64 22.52
N GLN A 121 14.09 -11.77 22.67
CA GLN A 121 15.50 -11.80 23.10
C GLN A 121 16.40 -11.09 22.09
N ARG A 122 16.24 -11.34 20.78
CA ARG A 122 17.04 -10.69 19.73
C ARG A 122 16.77 -9.20 19.60
N LYS A 123 15.51 -8.77 19.77
CA LYS A 123 15.10 -7.36 19.73
C LYS A 123 15.43 -6.61 21.01
N GLN A 124 15.78 -7.31 22.09
CA GLN A 124 15.89 -6.73 23.44
C GLN A 124 14.61 -5.97 23.83
N SER A 125 13.46 -6.51 23.44
CA SER A 125 12.14 -5.92 23.67
C SER A 125 11.17 -6.96 24.22
N SER A 126 10.19 -6.52 25.01
CA SER A 126 9.12 -7.38 25.50
C SER A 126 7.81 -7.13 24.75
N GLY A 127 6.98 -8.16 24.61
CA GLY A 127 5.61 -8.06 24.11
C GLY A 127 5.40 -8.68 22.74
N GLY A 128 4.26 -8.36 22.13
CA GLY A 128 3.92 -8.80 20.78
C GLY A 128 4.56 -7.97 19.69
N ILE A 129 4.53 -8.49 18.46
CA ILE A 129 5.09 -7.82 17.29
C ILE A 129 4.00 -7.00 16.63
N LYS A 130 4.18 -5.68 16.61
CA LYS A 130 3.24 -4.75 15.97
C LYS A 130 3.40 -4.78 14.45
N LEU A 131 2.27 -4.70 13.75
CA LEU A 131 2.23 -4.51 12.31
C LEU A 131 2.67 -3.09 11.93
N ALA A 132 3.17 -2.93 10.72
CA ALA A 132 3.55 -1.62 10.19
C ALA A 132 2.30 -0.72 9.98
N ALA A 133 2.51 0.60 10.02
CA ALA A 133 1.44 1.52 9.68
C ALA A 133 0.99 1.30 8.23
N GLY A 134 -0.33 1.27 7.99
CA GLY A 134 -0.93 0.91 6.72
C GLY A 134 -1.13 -0.59 6.51
N SER A 135 -0.70 -1.46 7.43
CA SER A 135 -1.01 -2.90 7.36
C SER A 135 -2.52 -3.13 7.52
N PRO A 136 -3.12 -4.07 6.76
CA PRO A 136 -4.53 -4.42 6.91
C PRO A 136 -4.79 -5.07 8.28
N CYS A 137 -5.97 -4.81 8.84
CA CYS A 137 -6.41 -5.36 10.12
C CYS A 137 -7.90 -5.70 10.07
N ASN A 138 -8.37 -6.48 11.05
CA ASN A 138 -9.76 -6.92 11.15
C ASN A 138 -10.31 -7.57 9.86
N ASN A 139 -9.55 -8.49 9.28
CA ASN A 139 -9.86 -9.15 8.01
C ASN A 139 -10.17 -8.14 6.87
N TYR A 140 -9.23 -7.24 6.61
CA TYR A 140 -9.31 -6.19 5.58
C TYR A 140 -10.42 -5.15 5.77
N GLN A 141 -11.07 -5.11 6.92
CA GLN A 141 -12.04 -4.06 7.25
C GLN A 141 -11.40 -2.79 7.77
N GLY A 142 -10.08 -2.76 7.92
CA GLY A 142 -9.36 -1.61 8.45
C GLY A 142 -7.86 -1.61 8.11
N TYR A 143 -7.20 -0.53 8.49
CA TYR A 143 -5.74 -0.40 8.46
C TYR A 143 -5.20 0.09 9.79
N CYS A 144 -4.00 -0.39 10.15
CA CYS A 144 -3.28 0.05 11.34
C CYS A 144 -2.70 1.45 11.15
N ASP A 145 -2.96 2.34 12.10
CA ASP A 145 -2.35 3.67 12.11
C ASP A 145 -0.97 3.69 12.78
N VAL A 146 -0.35 4.87 12.85
CA VAL A 146 0.97 5.08 13.49
C VAL A 146 1.01 4.77 14.99
N PHE A 147 -0.16 4.71 15.64
CA PHE A 147 -0.30 4.32 17.04
C PHE A 147 -0.65 2.82 17.18
N SER A 148 -0.57 2.06 16.09
CA SER A 148 -0.95 0.65 16.02
C SER A 148 -2.41 0.42 16.40
N ARG A 149 -3.32 1.32 15.99
CA ARG A 149 -4.77 1.15 16.18
C ARG A 149 -5.44 0.83 14.86
N CYS A 150 -6.28 -0.20 14.86
CA CYS A 150 -7.04 -0.57 13.67
C CYS A 150 -8.16 0.46 13.41
N ARG A 151 -8.06 1.17 12.29
CA ARG A 151 -9.07 2.12 11.83
C ARG A 151 -9.87 1.48 10.71
N GLY A 152 -11.19 1.40 10.91
CA GLY A 152 -12.10 0.84 9.91
C GLY A 152 -12.07 1.63 8.60
N VAL A 153 -12.16 0.92 7.49
CA VAL A 153 -12.45 1.48 6.17
C VAL A 153 -13.96 1.57 6.04
N ASP A 154 -14.51 2.77 6.11
CA ASP A 154 -15.92 2.98 5.87
C ASP A 154 -16.19 2.99 4.35
N ASN A 155 -16.64 1.86 3.83
CA ASN A 155 -17.05 1.73 2.43
C ASN A 155 -18.33 2.51 2.09
N GLU A 156 -19.03 3.06 3.09
CA GLU A 156 -20.30 3.81 3.01
C GLU A 156 -20.16 5.27 3.53
N GLY A 157 -18.93 5.75 3.66
CA GLY A 157 -18.63 7.06 4.22
C GLY A 157 -19.07 8.24 3.33
N PRO A 158 -18.95 9.49 3.83
CA PRO A 158 -19.33 10.70 3.08
C PRO A 158 -18.65 10.82 1.71
N LEU A 159 -17.45 10.27 1.55
CA LEU A 159 -16.72 10.22 0.29
C LEU A 159 -17.38 9.27 -0.73
N GLN A 160 -17.88 8.11 -0.29
CA GLN A 160 -18.64 7.21 -1.16
C GLN A 160 -19.99 7.83 -1.52
N ARG A 161 -20.64 8.51 -0.55
CA ARG A 161 -21.86 9.29 -0.83
C ARG A 161 -21.59 10.42 -1.82
N LEU A 162 -20.48 11.14 -1.69
CA LEU A 162 -20.07 12.18 -2.63
C LEU A 162 -19.77 11.60 -4.01
N LYS A 163 -19.05 10.49 -4.10
CA LYS A 163 -18.83 9.76 -5.36
C LYS A 163 -20.17 9.40 -6.00
N ASN A 164 -21.09 8.82 -5.24
CA ASN A 164 -22.41 8.45 -5.75
C ASN A 164 -23.26 9.66 -6.14
N LEU A 165 -23.08 10.82 -5.48
CA LEU A 165 -23.78 12.07 -5.83
C LEU A 165 -23.22 12.73 -7.09
N ILE A 166 -21.89 12.79 -7.24
CA ILE A 166 -21.20 13.39 -8.40
C ILE A 166 -21.37 12.53 -9.65
N PHE A 167 -21.18 11.21 -9.50
CA PHE A 167 -21.22 10.26 -10.62
C PHE A 167 -22.60 9.61 -10.82
N ASN A 168 -23.65 10.17 -10.22
CA ASN A 168 -25.02 9.79 -10.58
C ASN A 168 -25.30 10.23 -12.02
N GLU A 169 -25.90 9.36 -12.85
CA GLU A 169 -26.24 9.67 -14.24
C GLU A 169 -27.04 10.97 -14.39
N LYS A 170 -27.96 11.26 -13.45
CA LYS A 170 -28.76 12.49 -13.44
C LYS A 170 -27.93 13.73 -13.13
N THR A 171 -27.02 13.64 -12.16
CA THR A 171 -26.12 14.75 -11.81
C THR A 171 -25.07 14.97 -12.92
N LEU A 172 -24.55 13.89 -13.49
CA LEU A 172 -23.59 13.92 -14.59
C LEU A 172 -24.19 14.56 -15.85
N ALA A 173 -25.46 14.28 -16.14
CA ALA A 173 -26.20 14.92 -17.25
C ALA A 173 -26.35 16.43 -17.01
N ASN A 174 -26.63 16.84 -15.77
CA ASN A 174 -26.69 18.26 -15.42
C ASN A 174 -25.32 18.94 -15.48
N ILE A 175 -24.25 18.29 -15.02
CA ILE A 175 -22.88 18.84 -15.06
C ILE A 175 -22.34 18.89 -16.50
N LYS A 176 -22.69 17.93 -17.37
CA LYS A 176 -22.34 17.95 -18.80
C LYS A 176 -22.73 19.28 -19.44
N ASN A 177 -23.92 19.79 -19.15
CA ASN A 177 -24.40 21.06 -19.70
C ASN A 177 -23.60 22.29 -19.25
N TRP A 178 -22.78 22.17 -18.20
CA TRP A 178 -21.96 23.26 -17.64
C TRP A 178 -20.49 23.12 -18.04
N ILE A 179 -20.02 21.90 -18.30
CA ILE A 179 -18.67 21.60 -18.81
C ILE A 179 -18.61 21.78 -20.34
N ILE A 180 -19.77 21.83 -21.02
CA ILE A 180 -19.86 22.42 -22.35
C ILE A 180 -19.69 23.94 -22.17
N VAL A 181 -18.46 24.36 -21.87
CA VAL A 181 -17.96 25.61 -22.43
C VAL A 181 -18.25 25.44 -23.92
N PRO A 182 -19.02 26.33 -24.57
CA PRO A 182 -19.02 26.34 -26.02
C PRO A 182 -17.55 26.48 -26.39
N ALA A 183 -16.95 25.37 -26.80
CA ALA A 183 -15.74 25.38 -27.56
C ALA A 183 -16.13 26.22 -28.76
N ARG A 184 -15.85 27.52 -28.65
CA ARG A 184 -15.52 28.29 -29.84
C ARG A 184 -14.41 27.43 -30.41
N LEU A 185 -14.77 26.67 -31.44
CA LEU A 185 -13.83 26.05 -32.35
C LEU A 185 -13.06 27.22 -32.97
N GLN A 186 -12.16 27.82 -32.20
CA GLN A 186 -11.00 28.45 -32.76
C GLN A 186 -10.14 27.26 -33.18
N GLN A 187 -10.47 26.72 -34.35
CA GLN A 187 -9.54 25.91 -35.10
C GLN A 187 -8.21 26.67 -35.08
N CYS A 188 -7.15 26.03 -34.60
CA CYS A 188 -5.81 26.54 -34.86
C CYS A 188 -5.64 26.51 -36.39
N PRO A 189 -5.33 27.64 -37.05
CA PRO A 189 -5.03 27.61 -38.46
C PRO A 189 -3.72 26.85 -38.62
N SER A 190 -3.79 25.68 -39.23
CA SER A 190 -2.63 25.06 -39.86
C SER A 190 -2.42 25.80 -41.17
N ASP A 191 -1.46 26.72 -41.18
CA ASP A 191 -0.82 27.19 -42.40
C ASP A 191 -0.30 25.96 -43.16
N ASP A 192 -0.96 25.62 -44.26
CA ASP A 192 -0.25 25.17 -45.44
C ASP A 192 -0.95 25.76 -46.67
N SER A 193 -0.17 26.55 -47.38
CA SER A 193 -0.58 27.34 -48.53
C SER A 193 -0.78 26.42 -49.73
N ALA A 194 -1.96 26.48 -50.36
CA ALA A 194 -2.09 26.25 -51.79
C ALA A 194 -3.34 26.95 -52.33
N ILE A 195 -3.06 28.08 -52.99
CA ILE A 195 -3.93 28.76 -53.94
C ILE A 195 -4.36 27.75 -55.03
N VAL A 196 -5.59 27.85 -55.53
CA VAL A 196 -5.94 27.89 -56.96
C VAL A 196 -7.48 27.81 -57.10
N THR A 197 -8.05 28.96 -57.50
CA THR A 197 -9.16 29.15 -58.47
C THR A 197 -10.48 28.38 -58.26
N SER A 198 -11.68 28.88 -58.50
CA SER A 198 -12.20 30.12 -59.05
C SER A 198 -13.73 29.93 -59.11
N VAL A 199 -14.46 30.98 -58.73
CA VAL A 199 -15.71 31.46 -59.34
C VAL A 199 -17.05 30.81 -58.93
N PRO A 200 -18.12 31.63 -58.79
CA PRO A 200 -19.32 31.33 -58.03
C PRO A 200 -20.54 31.04 -58.93
N VAL A 201 -21.54 30.33 -58.39
CA VAL A 201 -22.92 30.35 -58.91
C VAL A 201 -23.83 30.28 -57.68
N LEU A 202 -24.27 31.43 -57.16
CA LEU A 202 -25.50 32.17 -57.48
C LEU A 202 -26.78 31.44 -57.05
N ASN A 203 -27.46 32.10 -56.10
CA ASN A 203 -28.80 31.87 -55.57
C ASN A 203 -29.83 31.37 -56.61
N ILE A 204 -30.82 30.61 -56.15
CA ILE A 204 -32.26 30.93 -56.32
C ILE A 204 -33.07 30.28 -55.17
N LEU A 205 -34.07 31.04 -54.72
CA LEU A 205 -35.02 30.90 -53.61
C LEU A 205 -36.03 29.70 -53.71
N PRO A 206 -36.83 29.45 -52.64
CA PRO A 206 -37.85 28.38 -52.49
C PRO A 206 -39.22 28.82 -53.11
N PRO A 207 -40.42 28.21 -52.95
CA PRO A 207 -40.97 27.22 -51.97
C PRO A 207 -41.63 25.97 -52.62
N MET A 208 -41.99 24.90 -51.92
CA MET A 208 -43.11 24.69 -50.99
C MET A 208 -42.93 23.38 -50.22
#